data_AF-A0A7X3HEZ0-F1
#
_entry.id   AF-A0A7X3HEZ0-F1
#
_cell.length_a   1.000
_cell.length_b   1.000
_cell.length_c   1.000
_cell.angle_alpha   90.00
_cell.angle_beta   90.00
_cell.angle_gamma   90.00
#
_symmetry.space_group_name_H-M   'P 1'
#
loop_
_entity.id
_entity.type
_entity.pdbx_description
1 polymer ?
#
loop_
_entity_poly.entity_id
_entity_poly.type
_entity_poly.pdbx_seq_one_letter_code
_entity_poly.pdbx_strand_id
1 'polypeptide(L)'
;DISKIKTSNVVLWSGLHMEAKMLDELAAQGDRQEAVAEAIPESERLEWPELGENGEKLWDPHVWNSTENWKYVVDAIAKKLSQVDKENAETYKKNAETYKKQIDQAAAYAK
;
A
#
# COMPACT_ATOMS: atom_id res chain seq x y z
N ASP A 1 -4.83 19.86 1.32
CA ASP A 1 -4.60 18.44 1.70
C ASP A 1 -3.69 18.25 2.89
N ILE A 2 -2.58 18.99 3.01
CA ILE A 2 -1.63 18.87 4.15
C ILE A 2 -2.32 18.91 5.52
N SER A 3 -3.28 19.81 5.74
CA SER A 3 -4.02 19.87 7.00
C SER A 3 -4.75 18.56 7.32
N LYS A 4 -5.42 17.96 6.32
CA LYS A 4 -6.12 16.67 6.47
C LYS A 4 -5.15 15.53 6.78
N ILE A 5 -4.01 15.47 6.06
CA ILE A 5 -2.96 14.48 6.32
C ILE A 5 -2.48 14.56 7.77
N LYS A 6 -2.22 15.78 8.27
CA LYS A 6 -1.72 15.99 9.63
C LYS A 6 -2.74 15.59 10.71
N THR A 7 -4.04 15.78 10.47
CA THR A 7 -5.09 15.51 11.45
C THR A 7 -5.70 14.11 11.36
N SER A 8 -5.47 13.36 10.28
CA SER A 8 -5.96 11.98 10.14
C SER A 8 -5.37 11.02 11.19
N ASN A 9 -6.17 10.07 11.65
CA ASN A 9 -5.70 9.00 12.54
C ASN A 9 -4.80 7.98 11.83
N VAL A 10 -5.02 7.79 10.52
CA VAL A 10 -4.23 6.91 9.66
C VAL A 10 -4.05 7.55 8.29
N VAL A 11 -2.87 7.38 7.68
CA VAL A 11 -2.55 7.86 6.33
C VAL A 11 -2.01 6.69 5.51
N LEU A 12 -2.76 6.24 4.52
CA LEU A 12 -2.35 5.16 3.62
C LEU A 12 -1.95 5.79 2.29
N TRP A 13 -0.81 5.39 1.75
CA TRP A 13 -0.28 5.90 0.49
C TRP A 13 0.43 4.75 -0.24
N SER A 14 0.61 4.88 -1.55
CA SER A 14 1.03 3.76 -2.40
C SER A 14 2.40 3.26 -2.00
N GLY A 15 3.39 4.16 -1.87
CA GLY A 15 4.78 3.77 -1.64
C GLY A 15 5.51 3.46 -2.95
N LEU A 16 6.65 2.77 -2.87
CA LEU A 16 7.50 2.47 -4.02
C LEU A 16 7.84 3.72 -4.86
N HIS A 17 8.03 4.86 -4.18
CA HIS A 17 8.36 6.15 -4.80
C HIS A 17 7.27 6.77 -5.70
N MET A 18 6.03 6.27 -5.69
CA MET A 18 4.91 6.84 -6.46
C MET A 18 4.66 8.31 -6.10
N GLU A 19 4.62 8.63 -4.82
CA GLU A 19 4.40 9.97 -4.29
C GLU A 19 5.71 10.76 -4.10
N ALA A 20 6.63 10.70 -5.07
CA ALA A 20 7.99 11.28 -4.99
C ALA A 20 8.06 12.72 -4.42
N LYS A 21 7.06 13.56 -4.70
CA LYS A 21 6.98 14.96 -4.24
C LYS A 21 6.39 15.15 -2.84
N MET A 22 6.03 14.08 -2.15
CA MET A 22 5.35 14.11 -0.85
C MET A 22 5.97 13.16 0.17
N LEU A 23 7.12 12.55 -0.14
CA LEU A 23 7.73 11.51 0.70
C LEU A 23 8.01 12.03 2.11
N ASP A 24 8.57 13.23 2.24
CA ASP A 24 8.89 13.84 3.54
C ASP A 24 7.61 14.16 4.34
N GLU A 25 6.59 14.71 3.70
CA GLU A 25 5.32 15.03 4.36
C GLU A 25 4.58 13.77 4.84
N LEU A 26 4.65 12.69 4.05
CA LEU A 26 4.05 11.40 4.39
C LEU A 26 4.85 10.75 5.53
N ALA A 27 6.17 10.64 5.39
CA ALA A 27 7.06 10.09 6.42
C ALA A 27 6.94 10.82 7.77
N ALA A 28 6.74 12.14 7.75
CA ALA A 28 6.52 12.96 8.94
C ALA A 28 5.28 12.57 9.77
N GLN A 29 4.38 11.72 9.25
CA GLN A 29 3.24 11.21 10.02
C GLN A 29 3.59 10.06 10.97
N GLY A 30 4.82 9.53 10.91
CA GLY A 30 5.32 8.49 11.82
C GLY A 30 4.48 7.21 11.79
N ASP A 31 4.18 6.65 12.97
CA ASP A 31 3.43 5.39 13.08
C ASP A 31 1.99 5.45 12.52
N ARG A 32 1.46 6.64 12.23
CA ARG A 32 0.12 6.81 11.65
C ARG A 32 0.10 6.55 10.14
N GLN A 33 1.24 6.59 9.44
CA GLN A 33 1.27 6.31 8.01
C GLN A 33 1.65 4.88 7.68
N GLU A 34 1.25 4.40 6.50
CA GLU A 34 1.76 3.17 5.90
C GLU A 34 1.91 3.32 4.38
N ALA A 35 3.11 3.01 3.87
CA ALA A 35 3.41 2.86 2.44
C ALA A 35 2.99 1.44 2.00
N VAL A 36 1.76 1.27 1.54
CA VAL A 36 1.11 -0.05 1.52
C VAL A 36 1.69 -1.03 0.51
N ALA A 37 2.29 -0.55 -0.59
CA ALA A 37 2.94 -1.41 -1.59
C ALA A 37 4.30 -1.94 -1.13
N GLU A 38 4.90 -1.38 -0.06
CA GLU A 38 6.12 -1.94 0.52
C GLU A 38 5.91 -3.30 1.20
N ALA A 39 4.66 -3.70 1.41
CA ALA A 39 4.32 -5.04 1.88
C ALA A 39 4.53 -6.14 0.83
N ILE A 40 4.66 -5.78 -0.46
CA ILE A 40 4.92 -6.74 -1.54
C ILE A 40 6.36 -7.23 -1.40
N PRO A 41 6.65 -8.55 -1.42
CA PRO A 41 8.01 -9.07 -1.39
C PRO A 41 8.86 -8.52 -2.54
N GLU A 42 10.12 -8.15 -2.29
CA GLU A 42 10.99 -7.58 -3.34
C GLU A 42 11.15 -8.48 -4.57
N SER A 43 11.10 -9.81 -4.39
CA SER A 43 11.15 -10.79 -5.48
C SER A 43 9.95 -10.72 -6.43
N GLU A 44 8.83 -10.16 -5.98
CA GLU A 44 7.59 -9.99 -6.75
C GLU A 44 7.43 -8.57 -7.32
N ARG A 45 8.40 -7.67 -7.05
CA ARG A 45 8.40 -6.30 -7.54
C ARG A 45 9.10 -6.22 -8.90
N LEU A 46 8.56 -5.37 -9.77
CA LEU A 46 9.18 -5.07 -11.05
C LEU A 46 10.17 -3.93 -10.89
N GLU A 47 11.35 -4.05 -11.49
CA GLU A 47 12.37 -3.01 -11.46
C GLU A 47 11.94 -1.80 -12.29
N TRP A 48 12.24 -0.60 -11.80
CA TRP A 48 12.13 0.61 -12.59
C TRP A 48 13.43 0.81 -13.39
N PRO A 49 13.37 1.23 -14.67
CA PRO A 49 14.57 1.35 -15.52
C PRO A 49 15.53 2.45 -15.06
N GLU A 50 15.03 3.45 -14.33
CA GLU A 50 15.82 4.58 -13.84
C GLU A 50 16.15 4.41 -12.36
N LEU A 51 17.31 4.95 -11.95
CA LEU A 51 17.66 5.08 -10.55
C LEU A 51 17.01 6.33 -9.95
N GLY A 52 16.80 6.32 -8.63
CA GLY A 52 16.37 7.51 -7.91
C GLY A 52 17.43 8.60 -7.88
N GLU A 53 17.06 9.77 -7.35
CA GLU A 53 17.91 10.97 -7.35
C GLU A 53 19.26 10.72 -6.64
N ASN A 54 19.35 9.75 -5.73
CA ASN A 54 20.55 9.39 -5.00
C ASN A 54 21.21 8.10 -5.51
N GLY A 55 20.82 7.62 -6.70
CA GLY A 55 21.34 6.39 -7.30
C GLY A 55 20.76 5.11 -6.71
N GLU A 56 19.70 5.19 -5.91
CA GLU A 56 19.01 4.03 -5.37
C GLU A 56 18.20 3.28 -6.43
N LYS A 57 18.07 1.96 -6.24
CA LYS A 57 17.21 1.14 -7.08
C LYS A 57 15.75 1.49 -6.83
N LEU A 58 15.01 1.73 -7.90
CA LEU A 58 13.57 1.97 -7.86
C LEU A 58 12.78 0.75 -8.31
N TRP A 59 11.53 0.70 -7.87
CA TRP A 59 10.55 -0.33 -8.24
C TRP A 59 9.38 0.32 -8.97
N ASP A 60 8.77 -0.39 -9.91
CA ASP A 60 7.55 0.08 -10.57
C ASP A 60 6.42 0.20 -9.54
N PRO A 61 5.90 1.42 -9.30
CA PRO A 61 4.87 1.64 -8.30
C PRO A 61 3.46 1.20 -8.71
N HIS A 62 3.23 0.86 -9.99
CA HIS A 62 1.89 0.59 -10.55
C HIS A 62 1.38 -0.83 -10.23
N VAL A 63 1.55 -1.24 -8.97
CA VAL A 63 1.33 -2.61 -8.48
C VAL A 63 -0.13 -3.06 -8.56
N TRP A 64 -1.08 -2.14 -8.69
CA TRP A 64 -2.51 -2.44 -8.89
C TRP A 64 -2.80 -3.16 -10.21
N ASN A 65 -1.87 -3.14 -11.17
CA ASN A 65 -2.00 -3.91 -12.42
C ASN A 65 -1.73 -5.40 -12.24
N SER A 66 -1.15 -5.83 -11.11
CA SER A 66 -1.00 -7.24 -10.74
C SER A 66 -1.99 -7.59 -9.64
N THR A 67 -2.99 -8.40 -9.98
CA THR A 67 -4.01 -8.85 -9.02
C THR A 67 -3.39 -9.64 -7.86
N GLU A 68 -2.31 -10.38 -8.11
CA GLU A 68 -1.56 -11.06 -7.06
C GLU A 68 -0.85 -10.08 -6.12
N ASN A 69 -0.16 -9.08 -6.66
CA ASN A 69 0.53 -8.07 -5.84
C ASN A 69 -0.44 -7.18 -5.06
N TRP A 70 -1.58 -6.86 -5.66
CA TRP A 70 -2.60 -6.02 -5.02
C TRP A 70 -3.19 -6.67 -3.75
N LYS A 71 -3.19 -8.00 -3.66
CA LYS A 71 -3.61 -8.70 -2.44
C LYS A 71 -2.70 -8.39 -1.24
N TYR A 72 -1.39 -8.19 -1.43
CA TYR A 72 -0.49 -7.76 -0.35
C TYR A 72 -0.83 -6.35 0.14
N VAL A 73 -1.17 -5.44 -0.78
CA VAL A 73 -1.61 -4.08 -0.45
C VAL A 73 -2.88 -4.11 0.40
N VAL A 74 -3.86 -4.94 0.04
CA VAL A 74 -5.09 -5.12 0.81
C VAL A 74 -4.80 -5.62 2.23
N ASP A 75 -3.90 -6.60 2.36
CA ASP A 75 -3.49 -7.12 3.67
C ASP A 75 -2.76 -6.07 4.51
N ALA A 76 -1.89 -5.27 3.90
CA ALA A 76 -1.18 -4.17 4.57
C ALA A 76 -2.16 -3.12 5.12
N ILE A 77 -3.15 -2.73 4.31
CA ILE A 77 -4.21 -1.80 4.72
C ILE A 77 -4.97 -2.36 5.92
N ALA A 78 -5.46 -3.60 5.83
CA ALA A 78 -6.23 -4.20 6.91
C ALA A 78 -5.41 -4.34 8.20
N LYS A 79 -4.14 -4.72 8.09
CA LYS A 79 -3.20 -4.78 9.21
C LYS A 79 -3.03 -3.40 9.85
N LYS A 80 -2.78 -2.36 9.06
CA LYS A 80 -2.59 -0.99 9.58
C LYS A 80 -3.84 -0.48 10.28
N LEU A 81 -5.00 -0.64 9.65
CA LEU A 81 -6.27 -0.26 10.26
C LEU A 81 -6.51 -1.01 11.58
N SER A 82 -6.20 -2.30 11.65
CA SER A 82 -6.32 -3.11 12.87
C SER A 82 -5.36 -2.68 13.99
N GLN A 83 -4.20 -2.12 13.64
CA GLN A 83 -3.25 -1.59 14.64
C GLN A 83 -3.75 -0.27 15.24
N VAL A 84 -4.35 0.59 14.42
CA VAL A 84 -4.86 1.91 14.82
C VAL A 84 -6.22 1.79 15.53
N ASP A 85 -7.10 0.91 15.05
CA ASP A 85 -8.44 0.65 15.58
C ASP A 85 -8.61 -0.85 15.88
N LYS A 86 -8.18 -1.23 17.08
CA LYS A 86 -8.18 -2.62 17.54
C LYS A 86 -9.58 -3.19 17.74
N GLU A 87 -10.57 -2.34 18.05
CA GLU A 87 -11.95 -2.78 18.28
C GLU A 87 -12.58 -3.32 17.00
N ASN A 88 -12.16 -2.81 15.84
CA ASN A 88 -12.64 -3.22 14.52
C ASN A 88 -11.69 -4.17 13.77
N ALA A 89 -10.64 -4.69 14.40
CA ALA A 89 -9.62 -5.53 13.75
C ALA A 89 -10.20 -6.73 13.00
N GLU A 90 -11.13 -7.47 13.61
CA GLU A 90 -11.78 -8.64 12.97
C GLU A 90 -12.64 -8.22 11.76
N THR A 91 -13.26 -7.04 11.82
CA THR A 91 -14.02 -6.48 10.69
C THR A 91 -13.08 -6.20 9.51
N TYR A 92 -11.94 -5.55 9.75
CA TYR A 92 -10.97 -5.26 8.68
C TYR A 92 -10.39 -6.54 8.07
N LYS A 93 -10.04 -7.53 8.90
CA LYS A 93 -9.56 -8.82 8.43
C LYS A 93 -10.59 -9.54 7.55
N LYS A 94 -11.85 -9.63 8.00
CA LYS A 94 -12.93 -10.27 7.23
C LYS A 94 -13.20 -9.54 5.91
N ASN A 95 -13.17 -8.21 5.93
CA ASN A 95 -13.35 -7.40 4.73
C ASN A 95 -12.19 -7.62 3.74
N ALA A 96 -10.95 -7.66 4.20
CA ALA A 96 -9.79 -7.98 3.37
C ALA A 96 -9.91 -9.38 2.75
N GLU A 97 -10.23 -10.41 3.53
CA GLU A 97 -10.44 -11.77 3.02
C GLU A 97 -11.56 -11.83 1.96
N THR A 98 -12.64 -11.08 2.16
CA THR A 98 -13.75 -11.00 1.21
C THR A 98 -13.32 -10.28 -0.07
N TYR A 99 -12.63 -9.15 0.05
CA TYR A 99 -12.18 -8.35 -1.08
C TYR A 99 -11.11 -9.07 -1.92
N LYS A 100 -10.19 -9.80 -1.28
CA LYS A 100 -9.20 -10.64 -2.00
C LYS A 100 -9.87 -11.72 -2.86
N LYS A 101 -10.98 -12.30 -2.40
CA LYS A 101 -11.77 -13.22 -3.24
C LYS A 101 -12.39 -12.52 -4.46
N GLN A 102 -12.79 -11.26 -4.32
CA GLN A 102 -13.28 -10.47 -5.46
C GLN A 102 -12.14 -10.14 -6.45
N ILE A 103 -10.93 -9.89 -5.94
CA ILE A 103 -9.74 -9.75 -6.78
C ILE A 103 -9.47 -11.04 -7.56
N ASP A 104 -9.53 -12.21 -6.90
CA ASP A 104 -9.36 -13.51 -7.57
C ASP A 104 -10.43 -13.72 -8.67
N GLN A 105 -11.67 -13.31 -8.42
CA GLN A 105 -12.75 -13.35 -9.42
C GLN A 105 -12.49 -12.42 -10.60
N ALA A 106 -12.05 -11.19 -10.35
CA ALA A 106 -11.70 -10.24 -11.40
C ALA A 106 -10.50 -10.73 -12.23
N ALA A 107 -9.50 -11.31 -11.58
CA ALA A 107 -8.35 -11.92 -12.24
C ALA A 107 -8.75 -13.08 -13.16
N ALA A 108 -9.71 -13.91 -12.73
CA ALA A 108 -10.25 -14.99 -13.56
C ALA A 108 -11.06 -14.47 -14.75
N TYR A 109 -11.78 -13.35 -14.59
CA TYR A 109 -12.54 -12.71 -15.67
C TYR A 109 -11.64 -12.02 -16.72
N ALA A 110 -10.50 -11.47 -16.30
CA ALA A 110 -9.58 -10.76 -17.18
C ALA A 110 -8.65 -11.67 -18.00
N LYS A 111 -8.67 -12.98 -17.76
CA LYS A 111 -7.95 -14.00 -18.53
C LYS A 111 -8.73 -14.39 -19.78
#